data_AF-A0A761QYL2-F1
#
_entry.id   AF-A0A761QYL2-F1
#
_cell.length_a   1.000
_cell.length_b   1.000
_cell.length_c   1.000
_cell.angle_alpha   90.00
_cell.angle_beta   90.00
_cell.angle_gamma   90.00
#
_symmetry.space_group_name_H-M   'P 1'
#
loop_
_entity.id
_entity.type
_entity.pdbx_description
1 polymer ?
#
loop_
_entity_poly.entity_id
_entity_poly.type
_entity_poly.pdbx_seq_one_letter_code
_entity_poly.pdbx_strand_id
1 'polypeptide(L)'
;MTSNPSFVLGYDEFQLKKGQETPFIWNQGELANGHVGITGTSGSGKTYQIRRFLSAYAADPDTQISIFDYHGDIDVPGASEVLFSESTRYGYNPFVVNPDPHYGGLRKAANHIIDIMSSNRKLGEQQAAVLRQLVTDCYGVKWMTQDKPSSWVKRNASETECEQLYSDRNWKALGQCYPTLTDLERLIQKKLKMGLFGVDENNQANVALRAFESFMRSTRAFVKAKERHSKEDTEKTEQAVAKARETAIQEYEKALSETRTGSEMEEILKYDSVDTLKSLLIRLENVKALGLFNANEPPFTGRIHR
;
A
#
# COMPACT_ATOMS: atom_id res chain seq x y z
N MET A 1 8.06 -38.42 6.64
CA MET A 1 7.48 -38.87 5.37
C MET A 1 6.20 -38.09 5.22
N THR A 2 6.14 -37.13 4.30
CA THR A 2 4.93 -36.35 4.02
C THR A 2 3.86 -37.31 3.51
N SER A 3 2.82 -37.55 4.29
CA SER A 3 1.68 -38.35 3.86
C SER A 3 0.91 -37.57 2.81
N ASN A 4 0.93 -38.01 1.55
CA ASN A 4 0.08 -37.41 0.54
C ASN A 4 -1.39 -37.66 0.90
N PRO A 5 -2.22 -36.62 1.04
CA PRO A 5 -3.62 -36.76 1.44
C PRO A 5 -4.36 -37.61 0.41
N SER A 6 -5.10 -38.59 0.92
CA SER A 6 -5.93 -39.50 0.15
C SER A 6 -7.30 -39.63 0.79
N PHE A 7 -8.36 -39.34 0.03
CA PHE A 7 -9.73 -39.40 0.52
C PHE A 7 -10.73 -39.73 -0.59
N VAL A 8 -11.85 -40.35 -0.25
CA VAL A 8 -12.93 -40.63 -1.20
C VAL A 8 -13.56 -39.30 -1.63
N LEU A 9 -13.57 -38.97 -2.92
CA LEU A 9 -14.21 -37.76 -3.43
C LEU A 9 -15.67 -38.01 -3.84
N GLY A 10 -15.98 -39.22 -4.29
CA GLY A 10 -17.34 -39.62 -4.67
C GLY A 10 -17.41 -41.11 -4.98
N TYR A 11 -18.44 -41.52 -5.70
CA TYR A 11 -18.63 -42.90 -6.16
C TYR A 11 -18.85 -42.92 -7.67
N ASP A 12 -18.46 -44.01 -8.30
CA ASP A 12 -18.74 -44.26 -9.71
C ASP A 12 -20.26 -44.38 -9.92
N GLU A 13 -20.85 -43.46 -10.69
CA GLU A 13 -22.29 -43.41 -10.92
C GLU A 13 -22.83 -44.68 -11.60
N PHE A 14 -22.06 -45.27 -12.52
CA PHE A 14 -22.47 -46.45 -13.27
C PHE A 14 -22.51 -47.69 -12.40
N GLN A 15 -21.55 -47.85 -11.49
CA GLN A 15 -21.55 -48.94 -10.51
C GLN A 15 -22.62 -48.73 -9.44
N LEU A 16 -22.84 -47.48 -9.02
CA LEU A 16 -23.86 -47.15 -8.03
C LEU A 16 -25.26 -47.57 -8.51
N LYS A 17 -25.58 -47.34 -9.79
CA LYS A 17 -26.85 -47.77 -10.43
C LYS A 17 -27.04 -49.29 -10.42
N LYS A 18 -25.97 -50.07 -10.28
CA LYS A 18 -25.98 -51.53 -10.16
C LYS A 18 -26.00 -52.01 -8.70
N GLY A 19 -26.13 -51.10 -7.73
CA GLY A 19 -26.08 -51.40 -6.31
C GLY A 19 -24.68 -51.65 -5.76
N GLN A 20 -23.63 -51.23 -6.49
CA GLN A 20 -22.24 -51.38 -6.07
C GLN A 20 -21.63 -50.01 -5.74
N GLU A 21 -21.17 -49.84 -4.50
CA GLU A 21 -20.50 -48.62 -4.06
C GLU A 21 -19.00 -48.68 -4.36
N THR A 22 -18.63 -48.26 -5.57
CA THR A 22 -17.22 -48.19 -5.97
C THR A 22 -16.70 -46.76 -5.74
N PRO A 23 -15.81 -46.52 -4.75
CA PRO A 23 -15.35 -45.18 -4.43
C PRO A 23 -14.38 -44.65 -5.47
N PHE A 24 -14.52 -43.36 -5.80
CA PHE A 24 -13.53 -42.58 -6.52
C PHE A 24 -12.63 -41.87 -5.50
N ILE A 25 -11.35 -42.23 -5.49
CA ILE A 25 -10.39 -41.76 -4.48
C ILE A 25 -9.53 -40.64 -5.09
N TRP A 26 -9.49 -39.51 -4.39
CA TRP A 26 -8.47 -38.48 -4.61
C TRP A 26 -7.17 -38.93 -3.95
N ASN A 27 -6.08 -39.05 -4.71
CA ASN A 27 -4.74 -39.33 -4.18
C ASN A 27 -3.75 -38.31 -4.76
N GLN A 28 -3.25 -37.39 -3.93
CA GLN A 28 -2.32 -36.36 -4.39
C GLN A 28 -1.01 -36.93 -4.94
N GLY A 29 -0.57 -38.10 -4.46
CA GLY A 29 0.68 -38.72 -4.89
C GLY A 29 0.66 -39.27 -6.32
N GLU A 30 -0.52 -39.44 -6.90
CA GLU A 30 -0.71 -39.93 -8.27
C GLU A 30 -0.92 -38.79 -9.28
N LEU A 31 -1.00 -37.54 -8.83
CA LEU A 31 -1.27 -36.38 -9.66
C LEU A 31 0.02 -35.64 -10.01
N ALA A 32 0.08 -35.09 -11.23
CA ALA A 32 1.20 -34.25 -11.66
C ALA A 32 1.29 -32.94 -10.86
N ASN A 33 0.16 -32.41 -10.37
CA ASN A 33 0.08 -31.28 -9.46
C ASN A 33 -1.22 -31.35 -8.64
N GLY A 34 -1.30 -30.59 -7.55
CA GLY A 34 -2.46 -30.57 -6.65
C GLY A 34 -3.53 -29.53 -6.98
N HIS A 35 -3.52 -28.91 -8.17
CA HIS A 35 -4.50 -27.87 -8.51
C HIS A 35 -5.87 -28.47 -8.85
N VAL A 36 -6.93 -27.89 -8.29
CA VAL A 36 -8.32 -28.34 -8.48
C VAL A 36 -9.20 -27.17 -8.89
N GLY A 37 -9.98 -27.35 -9.96
CA GLY A 37 -11.06 -26.45 -10.34
C GLY A 37 -12.41 -27.03 -9.92
N ILE A 38 -13.14 -26.33 -9.05
CA ILE A 38 -14.51 -26.71 -8.64
C ILE A 38 -15.48 -25.71 -9.26
N THR A 39 -16.36 -26.18 -10.15
CA THR A 39 -17.34 -25.35 -10.86
C THR A 39 -18.76 -25.83 -10.59
N GLY A 40 -19.72 -24.90 -10.61
CA GLY A 40 -21.13 -25.20 -10.37
C GLY A 40 -21.96 -23.98 -9.99
N THR A 41 -23.27 -24.07 -10.18
CA THR A 41 -24.24 -23.01 -9.85
C THR A 41 -24.32 -22.76 -8.34
N SER A 42 -24.97 -21.68 -7.92
CA SER A 42 -25.25 -21.46 -6.49
C SER A 42 -26.08 -22.62 -5.92
N GLY A 43 -25.71 -23.12 -4.74
CA GLY A 43 -26.36 -24.28 -4.12
C GLY A 43 -25.86 -25.66 -4.61
N SER A 44 -24.95 -25.74 -5.58
CA SER A 44 -24.46 -27.02 -6.14
C SER A 44 -23.49 -27.79 -5.22
N GLY A 45 -23.23 -27.32 -4.01
CA GLY A 45 -22.30 -27.97 -3.06
C GLY A 45 -20.82 -27.63 -3.23
N LYS A 46 -20.46 -26.48 -3.83
CA LYS A 46 -19.04 -26.04 -3.95
C LYS A 46 -18.34 -25.96 -2.59
N THR A 47 -18.94 -25.21 -1.65
CA THR A 47 -18.43 -25.03 -0.28
C THR A 47 -18.31 -26.37 0.45
N TYR A 48 -19.23 -27.30 0.19
CA TYR A 48 -19.16 -28.66 0.73
C TYR A 48 -17.92 -29.41 0.23
N GLN A 49 -17.61 -29.35 -1.07
CA GLN A 49 -16.41 -29.99 -1.60
C GLN A 49 -15.13 -29.33 -1.07
N ILE A 50 -15.08 -27.98 -1.00
CA ILE A 50 -13.95 -27.25 -0.41
C ILE A 50 -13.67 -27.74 1.01
N ARG A 51 -14.69 -27.83 1.88
CA ARG A 51 -14.52 -28.33 3.26
C ARG A 51 -13.95 -29.74 3.33
N ARG A 52 -14.29 -30.62 2.38
CA ARG A 52 -13.74 -31.98 2.34
C ARG A 52 -12.26 -32.00 2.00
N PHE A 53 -11.83 -31.16 1.05
CA PHE A 53 -10.41 -30.94 0.81
C PHE A 53 -9.74 -30.38 2.06
N LEU A 54 -10.31 -29.34 2.69
CA LEU A 54 -9.75 -28.76 3.91
C LEU A 54 -9.57 -29.82 5.02
N SER A 55 -10.58 -30.64 5.31
CA SER A 55 -10.49 -31.71 6.30
C SER A 55 -9.42 -32.75 5.97
N ALA A 56 -9.28 -33.12 4.69
CA ALA A 56 -8.29 -34.12 4.28
C ALA A 56 -6.85 -33.61 4.42
N TYR A 57 -6.62 -32.33 4.16
CA TYR A 57 -5.31 -31.69 4.23
C TYR A 57 -4.97 -31.20 5.65
N ALA A 58 -5.97 -30.82 6.44
CA ALA A 58 -5.77 -30.39 7.84
C ALA A 58 -5.31 -31.53 8.76
N ALA A 59 -5.42 -32.79 8.33
CA ALA A 59 -4.88 -33.94 9.04
C ALA A 59 -3.33 -33.96 9.05
N ASP A 60 -2.70 -33.27 8.09
CA ASP A 60 -1.25 -33.13 8.03
C ASP A 60 -0.81 -31.84 8.77
N PRO A 61 -0.10 -31.95 9.91
CA PRO A 61 0.33 -30.77 10.66
C PRO A 61 1.35 -29.90 9.91
N ASP A 62 2.03 -30.44 8.89
CA ASP A 62 2.98 -29.69 8.07
C ASP A 62 2.27 -28.90 6.95
N THR A 63 0.99 -29.15 6.71
CA THR A 63 0.22 -28.46 5.67
C THR A 63 -0.36 -27.15 6.19
N GLN A 64 0.11 -26.02 5.65
CA GLN A 64 -0.48 -24.71 5.88
C GLN A 64 -1.64 -24.46 4.90
N ILE A 65 -2.79 -24.07 5.44
CA ILE A 65 -4.00 -23.80 4.67
C ILE A 65 -4.34 -22.31 4.78
N SER A 66 -4.47 -21.65 3.63
CA SER A 66 -4.90 -20.25 3.51
C SER A 66 -6.18 -20.17 2.68
N ILE A 67 -7.21 -19.52 3.21
CA ILE A 67 -8.53 -19.43 2.57
C ILE A 67 -8.85 -17.95 2.30
N PHE A 68 -9.22 -17.67 1.05
CA PHE A 68 -9.77 -16.37 0.66
C PHE A 68 -11.29 -16.52 0.51
N ASP A 69 -12.01 -16.17 1.57
CA ASP A 69 -13.46 -16.28 1.61
C ASP A 69 -14.12 -14.92 1.34
N TYR A 70 -14.53 -14.70 0.10
CA TYR A 70 -15.20 -13.47 -0.31
C TYR A 70 -16.67 -13.40 0.15
N HIS A 71 -17.32 -14.54 0.37
CA HIS A 71 -18.75 -14.61 0.71
C HIS A 71 -18.99 -14.81 2.21
N GLY A 72 -17.97 -15.19 2.97
CA GLY A 72 -18.07 -15.48 4.40
C GLY A 72 -18.82 -16.78 4.68
N ASP A 73 -18.87 -17.72 3.74
CA ASP A 73 -19.60 -18.98 3.85
C ASP A 73 -18.71 -20.20 4.18
N ILE A 74 -17.41 -20.00 4.33
CA ILE A 74 -16.43 -21.06 4.64
C ILE A 74 -16.02 -20.98 6.12
N ASP A 75 -16.79 -21.65 6.97
CA ASP A 75 -16.42 -21.88 8.37
C ASP A 75 -15.43 -23.06 8.49
N VAL A 76 -14.32 -22.84 9.21
CA VAL A 76 -13.28 -23.84 9.47
C VAL A 76 -12.94 -23.87 10.97
N PRO A 77 -13.29 -24.95 11.68
CA PRO A 77 -13.01 -25.07 13.09
C PRO A 77 -11.52 -24.91 13.42
N GLY A 78 -11.20 -24.00 14.35
CA GLY A 78 -9.83 -23.75 14.82
C GLY A 78 -8.99 -22.86 13.91
N ALA A 79 -9.56 -22.32 12.83
CA ALA A 79 -8.86 -21.36 11.96
C ALA A 79 -8.65 -20.01 12.66
N SER A 80 -7.53 -19.36 12.35
CA SER A 80 -7.31 -17.96 12.68
C SER A 80 -7.94 -17.10 11.59
N GLU A 81 -9.06 -16.44 11.91
CA GLU A 81 -9.79 -15.62 10.95
C GLU A 81 -9.41 -14.15 11.05
N VAL A 82 -9.30 -13.48 9.90
CA VAL A 82 -9.12 -12.04 9.82
C VAL A 82 -10.02 -11.48 8.72
N LEU A 83 -10.81 -10.47 9.09
CA LEU A 83 -11.61 -9.71 8.14
C LEU A 83 -10.79 -8.55 7.58
N PHE A 84 -10.64 -8.50 6.24
CA PHE A 84 -10.13 -7.34 5.54
C PHE A 84 -11.27 -6.35 5.28
N SER A 85 -11.25 -5.21 5.97
CA SER A 85 -12.22 -4.14 5.79
C SER A 85 -11.58 -2.77 6.06
N GLU A 86 -12.26 -1.70 5.64
CA GLU A 86 -11.84 -0.33 5.97
C GLU A 86 -11.77 -0.07 7.48
N SER A 87 -12.57 -0.79 8.28
CA SER A 87 -12.62 -0.63 9.73
C SER A 87 -11.50 -1.38 10.45
N THR A 88 -11.18 -2.61 10.03
CA THR A 88 -10.10 -3.40 10.64
C THR A 88 -8.72 -2.87 10.24
N ARG A 89 -8.61 -2.29 9.04
CA ARG A 89 -7.37 -1.75 8.47
C ARG A 89 -6.20 -2.73 8.43
N TYR A 90 -6.47 -4.03 8.53
CA TYR A 90 -5.48 -5.05 8.22
C TYR A 90 -5.29 -5.11 6.72
N GLY A 91 -4.05 -5.33 6.30
CA GLY A 91 -3.73 -5.37 4.88
C GLY A 91 -2.38 -5.97 4.62
N TYR A 92 -1.95 -5.83 3.36
CA TYR A 92 -0.58 -6.10 2.99
C TYR A 92 0.13 -4.81 2.55
N ASN A 93 1.39 -4.69 2.95
CA ASN A 93 2.25 -3.63 2.47
C ASN A 93 2.79 -3.98 1.07
N PRO A 94 2.40 -3.27 0.00
CA PRO A 94 2.84 -3.60 -1.35
C PRO A 94 4.31 -3.26 -1.62
N PHE A 95 5.00 -2.59 -0.68
CA PHE A 95 6.43 -2.29 -0.74
C PHE A 95 7.32 -3.39 -0.16
N VAL A 96 6.76 -4.48 0.35
CA VAL A 96 7.58 -5.62 0.79
C VAL A 96 8.24 -6.25 -0.44
N VAL A 97 9.56 -6.43 -0.35
CA VAL A 97 10.38 -6.91 -1.47
C VAL A 97 10.79 -8.35 -1.20
N ASN A 98 10.69 -9.21 -2.22
CA ASN A 98 11.30 -10.54 -2.16
C ASN A 98 12.84 -10.37 -2.15
N PRO A 99 13.54 -10.85 -1.12
CA PRO A 99 14.99 -10.65 -0.98
C PRO A 99 15.82 -11.46 -1.99
N ASP A 100 15.24 -12.43 -2.70
CA ASP A 100 15.92 -13.22 -3.72
C ASP A 100 16.31 -12.35 -4.95
N PRO A 101 17.61 -12.20 -5.26
CA PRO A 101 18.09 -11.47 -6.43
C PRO A 101 17.48 -11.93 -7.76
N HIS A 102 17.15 -13.22 -7.90
CA HIS A 102 16.58 -13.79 -9.13
C HIS A 102 15.14 -13.31 -9.40
N TYR A 103 14.44 -12.81 -8.38
CA TYR A 103 13.12 -12.21 -8.53
C TYR A 103 13.18 -10.77 -9.05
N GLY A 104 14.35 -10.15 -9.21
CA GLY A 104 14.49 -8.83 -9.82
C GLY A 104 14.38 -7.63 -8.86
N GLY A 105 14.21 -7.87 -7.55
CA GLY A 105 14.36 -6.88 -6.48
C GLY A 105 13.41 -5.67 -6.57
N LEU A 106 13.94 -4.48 -6.26
CA LEU A 106 13.18 -3.23 -6.16
C LEU A 106 12.47 -2.87 -7.46
N ARG A 107 13.09 -3.18 -8.61
CA ARG A 107 12.47 -2.93 -9.93
C ARG A 107 11.18 -3.73 -10.13
N LYS A 108 11.16 -5.01 -9.74
CA LYS A 108 9.95 -5.84 -9.85
C LYS A 108 8.90 -5.43 -8.82
N ALA A 109 9.32 -5.07 -7.61
CA ALA A 109 8.42 -4.52 -6.61
C ALA A 109 7.78 -3.20 -7.08
N ALA A 110 8.53 -2.33 -7.77
CA ALA A 110 7.99 -1.12 -8.36
C ALA A 110 6.96 -1.40 -9.47
N ASN A 111 7.21 -2.40 -10.34
CA ASN A 111 6.21 -2.86 -11.31
C ASN A 111 4.92 -3.32 -10.64
N HIS A 112 5.05 -4.11 -9.57
CA HIS A 112 3.89 -4.61 -8.85
C HIS A 112 3.01 -3.48 -8.30
N ILE A 113 3.60 -2.43 -7.73
CA ILE A 113 2.87 -1.24 -7.26
C ILE A 113 2.18 -0.50 -8.43
N ILE A 114 2.84 -0.42 -9.59
CA ILE A 114 2.25 0.17 -10.80
C ILE A 114 1.04 -0.64 -11.28
N ASP A 115 1.12 -1.98 -11.23
CA ASP A 115 0.03 -2.87 -11.61
C ASP A 115 -1.17 -2.71 -10.66
N ILE A 116 -0.91 -2.65 -9.34
CA ILE A 116 -1.92 -2.35 -8.32
C ILE A 116 -2.63 -1.02 -8.62
N MET A 117 -1.85 0.02 -8.90
CA MET A 117 -2.34 1.37 -9.23
C MET A 117 -3.06 1.44 -10.58
N SER A 118 -2.87 0.44 -11.44
CA SER A 118 -3.51 0.34 -12.77
C SER A 118 -4.76 -0.54 -12.79
N SER A 119 -5.11 -1.22 -11.69
CA SER A 119 -6.20 -2.21 -11.61
C SER A 119 -7.55 -1.71 -12.12
N ASN A 120 -7.98 -0.49 -11.74
CA ASN A 120 -9.27 0.07 -12.16
C ASN A 120 -9.21 0.78 -13.51
N ARG A 121 -8.09 1.45 -13.81
CA ARG A 121 -7.88 2.16 -15.08
C ARG A 121 -6.40 2.21 -15.38
N LYS A 122 -6.04 1.82 -16.60
CA LYS A 122 -4.65 1.82 -17.08
C LYS A 122 -4.01 3.19 -16.88
N LEU A 123 -2.81 3.19 -16.30
CA LEU A 123 -1.95 4.38 -16.23
C LEU A 123 -1.45 4.72 -17.65
N GLY A 124 -1.38 6.02 -17.97
CA GLY A 124 -0.64 6.45 -19.15
C GLY A 124 0.85 6.13 -19.02
N GLU A 125 1.59 6.04 -20.13
CA GLU A 125 3.02 5.66 -20.11
C GLU A 125 3.86 6.61 -19.24
N GLN A 126 3.61 7.92 -19.35
CA GLN A 126 4.25 8.94 -18.52
C GLN A 126 3.91 8.76 -17.03
N GLN A 127 2.64 8.50 -16.70
CA GLN A 127 2.20 8.28 -15.31
C GLN A 127 2.87 7.06 -14.69
N ALA A 128 3.01 5.97 -15.46
CA ALA A 128 3.69 4.77 -15.02
C ALA A 128 5.20 5.00 -14.81
N ALA A 129 5.85 5.77 -15.70
CA ALA A 129 7.27 6.12 -15.56
C ALA A 129 7.53 6.98 -14.30
N VAL A 130 6.72 8.02 -14.10
CA VAL A 130 6.81 8.90 -12.91
C VAL A 130 6.52 8.10 -11.63
N LEU A 131 5.49 7.25 -11.61
CA LEU A 131 5.18 6.40 -10.47
C LEU A 131 6.32 5.44 -10.13
N ARG A 132 6.93 4.81 -11.14
CA ARG A 132 8.10 3.94 -10.95
C ARG A 132 9.24 4.68 -10.25
N GLN A 133 9.50 5.91 -10.68
CA GLN A 133 10.56 6.74 -10.11
C GLN A 133 10.24 7.10 -8.65
N LEU A 134 9.01 7.55 -8.37
CA LEU A 134 8.56 7.88 -7.01
C LEU A 134 8.67 6.68 -6.06
N VAL A 135 8.29 5.49 -6.53
CA VAL A 135 8.42 4.24 -5.75
C VAL A 135 9.90 3.91 -5.49
N THR A 136 10.75 4.09 -6.50
CA THR A 136 12.21 3.88 -6.35
C THR A 136 12.80 4.87 -5.35
N ASP A 137 12.37 6.13 -5.39
CA ASP A 137 12.81 7.15 -4.43
C ASP A 137 12.33 6.82 -3.00
N CYS A 138 11.13 6.27 -2.83
CA CYS A 138 10.65 5.78 -1.52
C CYS A 138 11.58 4.70 -0.94
N TYR A 139 12.03 3.74 -1.77
CA TYR A 139 13.02 2.75 -1.37
C TYR A 139 14.37 3.41 -1.02
N GLY A 140 14.82 4.39 -1.81
CA GLY A 140 16.05 5.13 -1.56
C GLY A 140 16.06 5.86 -0.21
N VAL A 141 14.94 6.47 0.18
CA VAL A 141 14.77 7.12 1.50
C VAL A 141 14.92 6.12 2.66
N LYS A 142 14.62 4.84 2.43
CA LYS A 142 14.84 3.74 3.41
C LYS A 142 16.18 3.02 3.23
N TRP A 143 17.11 3.63 2.49
CA TRP A 143 18.45 3.09 2.20
C TRP A 143 18.44 1.73 1.50
N MET A 144 17.46 1.51 0.63
CA MET A 144 17.36 0.33 -0.21
C MET A 144 17.80 0.68 -1.63
N THR A 145 18.73 -0.07 -2.20
CA THR A 145 19.24 0.17 -3.56
C THR A 145 19.22 -1.10 -4.39
N GLN A 146 18.99 -0.97 -5.69
CA GLN A 146 18.91 -2.12 -6.60
C GLN A 146 20.24 -2.88 -6.67
N ASP A 147 21.37 -2.18 -6.59
CA ASP A 147 22.70 -2.80 -6.74
C ASP A 147 23.15 -3.56 -5.49
N LYS A 148 22.46 -3.39 -4.35
CA LYS A 148 22.80 -4.04 -3.08
C LYS A 148 21.63 -4.88 -2.56
N PRO A 149 21.50 -6.16 -2.97
CA PRO A 149 20.42 -7.04 -2.52
C PRO A 149 20.32 -7.20 -1.00
N SER A 150 21.45 -7.15 -0.29
CA SER A 150 21.46 -7.19 1.17
C SER A 150 20.72 -6.02 1.84
N SER A 151 20.46 -4.94 1.09
CA SER A 151 19.68 -3.78 1.57
C SER A 151 18.17 -3.99 1.49
N TRP A 152 17.70 -5.00 0.76
CA TRP A 152 16.27 -5.22 0.50
C TRP A 152 15.54 -5.84 1.68
N VAL A 153 16.26 -6.45 2.60
CA VAL A 153 15.71 -7.01 3.83
C VAL A 153 15.46 -5.88 4.82
N LYS A 154 14.19 -5.62 5.10
CA LYS A 154 13.73 -4.63 6.07
C LYS A 154 12.70 -5.25 6.99
N ARG A 155 12.36 -4.52 8.06
CA ARG A 155 11.33 -4.94 9.01
C ARG A 155 9.95 -4.47 8.54
N ASN A 156 8.93 -5.29 8.76
CA ASN A 156 7.54 -4.83 8.67
C ASN A 156 7.20 -3.96 9.89
N ALA A 157 6.61 -2.81 9.63
CA ALA A 157 6.13 -1.89 10.65
C ALA A 157 4.71 -1.47 10.30
N SER A 158 3.85 -1.38 11.30
CA SER A 158 2.47 -0.91 11.10
C SER A 158 2.45 0.55 10.63
N GLU A 159 1.32 1.01 10.10
CA GLU A 159 1.17 2.42 9.74
C GLU A 159 1.29 3.32 10.97
N THR A 160 0.72 2.89 12.10
CA THR A 160 0.80 3.63 13.37
C THR A 160 2.21 3.75 13.89
N GLU A 161 3.01 2.68 13.79
CA GLU A 161 4.41 2.70 14.17
C GLU A 161 5.23 3.62 13.25
N CYS A 162 5.02 3.52 11.93
CA CYS A 162 5.67 4.40 10.97
C CYS A 162 5.35 5.87 11.23
N GLU A 163 4.11 6.20 11.59
CA GLU A 163 3.66 7.55 11.94
C GLU A 163 4.35 8.09 13.20
N GLN A 164 4.46 7.25 14.23
CA GLN A 164 5.14 7.60 15.48
C GLN A 164 6.62 7.87 15.23
N LEU A 165 7.31 6.98 14.51
CA LEU A 165 8.73 7.15 14.17
C LEU A 165 8.97 8.43 13.36
N TYR A 166 8.05 8.78 12.47
CA TYR A 166 8.10 10.02 11.70
C TYR A 166 7.91 11.26 12.60
N SER A 167 6.92 11.24 13.49
CA SER A 167 6.62 12.32 14.43
C SER A 167 7.78 12.58 15.40
N ASP A 168 8.39 11.50 15.89
CA ASP A 168 9.55 11.53 16.79
C ASP A 168 10.86 11.86 16.05
N ARG A 169 10.82 12.01 14.72
CA ARG A 169 11.97 12.25 13.84
C ARG A 169 13.06 11.18 13.99
N ASN A 170 12.67 9.94 14.30
CA ASN A 170 13.59 8.82 14.43
C ASN A 170 13.88 8.20 13.05
N TRP A 171 14.63 8.93 12.24
CA TRP A 171 14.97 8.53 10.86
C TRP A 171 15.73 7.20 10.80
N LYS A 172 16.54 6.90 11.83
CA LYS A 172 17.32 5.66 11.92
C LYS A 172 16.41 4.44 11.97
N ALA A 173 15.43 4.44 12.87
CA ALA A 173 14.48 3.34 12.99
C ALA A 173 13.53 3.28 11.78
N LEU A 174 13.06 4.45 11.31
CA LEU A 174 12.17 4.53 10.16
C LEU A 174 12.81 3.94 8.88
N GLY A 175 14.10 4.19 8.65
CA GLY A 175 14.84 3.62 7.53
C GLY A 175 15.18 2.12 7.66
N GLN A 176 14.89 1.48 8.80
CA GLN A 176 14.96 0.01 8.93
C GLN A 176 13.64 -0.68 8.58
N CYS A 177 12.58 0.08 8.30
CA CYS A 177 11.28 -0.44 7.93
C CYS A 177 11.07 -0.37 6.42
N TYR A 178 10.24 -1.26 5.86
CA TYR A 178 9.79 -1.09 4.48
C TYR A 178 9.04 0.24 4.31
N PRO A 179 9.12 0.88 3.13
CA PRO A 179 8.22 2.00 2.82
C PRO A 179 6.76 1.57 2.87
N THR A 180 5.84 2.53 2.92
CA THR A 180 4.39 2.27 2.90
C THR A 180 3.70 3.12 1.83
N LEU A 181 2.43 2.84 1.52
CA LEU A 181 1.63 3.72 0.65
C LEU A 181 1.55 5.16 1.20
N THR A 182 1.59 5.34 2.52
CA THR A 182 1.61 6.65 3.17
C THR A 182 2.95 7.37 2.95
N ASP A 183 4.07 6.65 2.90
CA ASP A 183 5.37 7.24 2.51
C ASP A 183 5.35 7.73 1.06
N LEU A 184 4.74 6.96 0.15
CA LEU A 184 4.55 7.36 -1.25
C LEU A 184 3.65 8.59 -1.38
N GLU A 185 2.55 8.62 -0.64
CA GLU A 185 1.64 9.77 -0.61
C GLU A 185 2.36 11.05 -0.16
N ARG A 186 3.13 10.95 0.93
CA ARG A 186 3.96 12.07 1.43
C ARG A 186 4.96 12.54 0.40
N LEU A 187 5.62 11.61 -0.30
CA LEU A 187 6.59 11.96 -1.33
C LEU A 187 5.92 12.67 -2.51
N ILE A 188 4.78 12.16 -2.99
CA ILE A 188 3.99 12.80 -4.06
C ILE A 188 3.55 14.20 -3.63
N GLN A 189 2.99 14.36 -2.42
CA GLN A 189 2.57 15.65 -1.89
C GLN A 189 3.76 16.62 -1.74
N LYS A 190 4.93 16.13 -1.29
CA LYS A 190 6.16 16.92 -1.21
C LYS A 190 6.57 17.41 -2.60
N LYS A 191 6.63 16.52 -3.60
CA LYS A 191 7.02 16.89 -4.98
C LYS A 191 5.99 17.79 -5.67
N LEU A 192 4.69 17.61 -5.40
CA LEU A 192 3.63 18.51 -5.85
C LEU A 192 3.82 19.93 -5.33
N LYS A 193 4.09 20.03 -4.02
CA LYS A 193 4.39 21.30 -3.36
C LYS A 193 5.62 21.95 -3.99
N MET A 194 6.72 21.22 -4.10
CA MET A 194 7.95 21.73 -4.74
C MET A 194 7.70 22.22 -6.17
N GLY A 195 7.02 21.42 -7.00
CA GLY A 195 6.72 21.78 -8.39
C GLY A 195 5.79 22.99 -8.53
N LEU A 196 4.82 23.16 -7.62
CA LEU A 196 3.93 24.33 -7.62
C LEU A 196 4.68 25.62 -7.28
N PHE A 197 5.73 25.53 -6.47
CA PHE A 197 6.43 26.69 -5.92
C PHE A 197 7.81 26.94 -6.54
N GLY A 198 8.31 26.01 -7.35
CA GLY A 198 9.58 26.15 -8.08
C GLY A 198 10.81 26.20 -7.17
N VAL A 199 10.76 25.53 -6.01
CA VAL A 199 11.82 25.61 -5.00
C VAL A 199 12.45 24.24 -4.72
N ASP A 200 13.76 24.22 -4.54
CA ASP A 200 14.61 23.04 -4.33
C ASP A 200 14.43 22.33 -2.96
N GLU A 201 15.21 21.27 -2.72
CA GLU A 201 15.25 20.58 -1.42
C GLU A 201 16.12 21.29 -0.35
N ASN A 202 16.35 22.60 -0.45
CA ASN A 202 17.06 23.33 0.60
C ASN A 202 16.13 23.70 1.77
N ASN A 203 16.71 23.88 2.94
CA ASN A 203 15.98 24.22 4.17
C ASN A 203 15.12 25.49 3.99
N GLN A 204 15.59 26.43 3.16
CA GLN A 204 14.90 27.69 2.88
C GLN A 204 13.59 27.52 2.10
N ALA A 205 13.52 26.55 1.18
CA ALA A 205 12.30 26.19 0.46
C ALA A 205 11.19 25.71 1.38
N ASN A 206 11.56 24.86 2.34
CA ASN A 206 10.64 24.36 3.35
C ASN A 206 10.17 25.47 4.30
N VAL A 207 11.03 26.46 4.59
CA VAL A 207 10.65 27.64 5.38
C VAL A 207 9.65 28.50 4.61
N ALA A 208 9.91 28.80 3.34
CA ALA A 208 9.00 29.53 2.47
C ALA A 208 7.63 28.86 2.38
N LEU A 209 7.62 27.54 2.18
CA LEU A 209 6.39 26.76 2.11
C LEU A 209 5.60 26.79 3.43
N ARG A 210 6.26 26.64 4.58
CA ARG A 210 5.62 26.74 5.89
C ARG A 210 5.07 28.14 6.15
N ALA A 211 5.77 29.19 5.74
CA ALA A 211 5.29 30.56 5.85
C ALA A 211 4.02 30.77 5.00
N PHE A 212 3.99 30.22 3.78
CA PHE A 212 2.79 30.25 2.93
C PHE A 212 1.63 29.42 3.49
N GLU A 213 1.87 28.22 4.03
CA GLU A 213 0.83 27.43 4.70
C GLU A 213 0.23 28.18 5.91
N SER A 214 1.07 28.90 6.67
CA SER A 214 0.64 29.76 7.78
C SER A 214 -0.23 30.92 7.29
N PHE A 215 0.14 31.56 6.18
CA PHE A 215 -0.66 32.58 5.52
C PHE A 215 -2.02 32.03 5.08
N MET A 216 -2.06 30.89 4.39
CA MET A 216 -3.32 30.27 3.95
C MET A 216 -4.23 29.88 5.11
N ARG A 217 -3.66 29.40 6.23
CA ARG A 217 -4.41 29.08 7.45
C ARG A 217 -5.02 30.35 8.07
N SER A 218 -4.25 31.43 8.15
CA SER A 218 -4.70 32.72 8.67
C SER A 218 -5.82 33.30 7.79
N THR A 219 -5.69 33.19 6.47
CA THR A 219 -6.72 33.66 5.52
C THR A 219 -8.02 32.88 5.66
N ARG A 220 -7.97 31.55 5.83
CA ARG A 220 -9.18 30.75 6.12
C ARG A 220 -9.83 31.16 7.45
N ALA A 221 -9.04 31.46 8.47
CA ALA A 221 -9.55 31.92 9.77
C ALA A 221 -10.25 33.27 9.65
N PHE A 222 -9.66 34.21 8.89
CA PHE A 222 -10.26 35.51 8.60
C PHE A 222 -11.60 35.40 7.85
N VAL A 223 -11.66 34.56 6.80
CA VAL A 223 -12.92 34.32 6.06
C VAL A 223 -14.01 33.80 7.01
N LYS A 224 -13.69 32.83 7.87
CA LYS A 224 -14.64 32.31 8.88
C LYS A 224 -15.03 33.36 9.93
N ALA A 225 -14.12 34.23 10.35
CA ALA A 225 -14.43 35.31 11.30
C ALA A 225 -15.41 36.32 10.68
N LYS A 226 -15.22 36.64 9.39
CA LYS A 226 -16.11 37.50 8.61
C LYS A 226 -17.51 36.89 8.45
N GLU A 227 -17.60 35.59 8.21
CA GLU A 227 -18.87 34.84 8.15
C GLU A 227 -19.62 34.84 9.50
N ARG A 228 -18.89 34.89 10.62
CA ARG A 228 -19.47 34.94 11.98
C ARG A 228 -19.86 36.34 12.44
N HIS A 229 -19.63 37.37 11.63
CA HIS A 229 -19.92 38.78 11.94
C HIS A 229 -19.33 39.30 13.27
N SER A 230 -18.26 38.69 13.76
CA SER A 230 -17.55 39.14 14.97
C SER A 230 -16.52 40.21 14.59
N LYS A 231 -16.76 41.48 14.97
CA LYS A 231 -15.86 42.60 14.63
C LYS A 231 -14.46 42.43 15.22
N GLU A 232 -14.37 42.05 16.50
CA GLU A 232 -13.11 41.90 17.22
C GLU A 232 -12.27 40.73 16.67
N ASP A 233 -12.91 39.60 16.33
CA ASP A 233 -12.21 38.48 15.69
C ASP A 233 -11.78 38.81 14.27
N THR A 234 -12.53 39.63 13.55
CA THR A 234 -12.22 40.04 12.17
C THR A 234 -10.96 40.90 12.13
N GLU A 235 -10.85 41.94 12.98
CA GLU A 235 -9.63 42.78 13.03
C GLU A 235 -8.39 41.99 13.46
N LYS A 236 -8.53 41.11 14.45
CA LYS A 236 -7.43 40.28 14.94
C LYS A 236 -6.94 39.29 13.87
N THR A 237 -7.87 38.66 13.15
CA THR A 237 -7.52 37.73 12.07
C THR A 237 -7.00 38.45 10.84
N GLU A 238 -7.44 39.67 10.55
CA GLU A 238 -6.92 40.52 9.46
C GLU A 238 -5.45 40.91 9.69
N GLN A 239 -5.11 41.35 10.91
CA GLN A 239 -3.71 41.63 11.27
C GLN A 239 -2.83 40.38 11.18
N ALA A 240 -3.34 39.22 11.61
CA ALA A 240 -2.63 37.95 11.48
C ALA A 240 -2.40 37.56 10.01
N VAL A 241 -3.38 37.80 9.14
CA VAL A 241 -3.25 37.59 7.69
C VAL A 241 -2.18 38.51 7.10
N ALA A 242 -2.19 39.81 7.43
CA ALA A 242 -1.21 40.76 6.92
C ALA A 242 0.22 40.37 7.31
N LYS A 243 0.45 40.05 8.59
CA LYS A 243 1.76 39.60 9.09
C LYS A 243 2.21 38.29 8.44
N ALA A 244 1.32 37.31 8.34
CA ALA A 244 1.63 36.03 7.71
C ALA A 244 1.93 36.17 6.22
N ARG A 245 1.22 37.08 5.52
CA ARG A 245 1.46 37.40 4.11
C ARG A 245 2.84 37.99 3.90
N GLU A 246 3.23 38.98 4.70
CA GLU A 246 4.54 39.62 4.61
C GLU A 246 5.67 38.63 4.87
N THR A 247 5.53 37.80 5.91
CA THR A 247 6.48 36.72 6.21
C THR A 247 6.59 35.74 5.04
N ALA A 248 5.47 35.34 4.44
CA ALA A 248 5.48 34.43 3.29
C ALA A 248 6.20 35.03 2.07
N ILE A 249 5.96 36.32 1.77
CA ILE A 249 6.64 37.01 0.65
C ILE A 249 8.16 37.03 0.88
N GLN A 250 8.61 37.44 2.07
CA GLN A 250 10.03 37.53 2.40
C GLN A 250 10.73 36.17 2.29
N GLU A 251 10.13 35.13 2.85
CA GLU A 251 10.72 33.79 2.82
C GLU A 251 10.73 33.20 1.40
N TYR A 252 9.74 33.51 0.56
CA TYR A 252 9.73 33.13 -0.86
C TYR A 252 10.79 33.86 -1.68
N GLU A 253 10.94 35.16 -1.49
CA GLU A 253 11.96 35.97 -2.15
C GLU A 253 13.37 35.48 -1.77
N LYS A 254 13.57 35.18 -0.49
CA LYS A 254 14.79 34.56 0.01
C LYS A 254 15.02 33.18 -0.59
N ALA A 255 13.98 32.36 -0.69
CA ALA A 255 14.10 31.05 -1.32
C ALA A 255 14.51 31.17 -2.79
N LEU A 256 13.87 32.04 -3.57
CA LEU A 256 14.21 32.27 -4.99
C LEU A 256 15.63 32.80 -5.21
N SER A 257 16.12 33.65 -4.30
CA SER A 257 17.47 34.22 -4.38
C SER A 257 18.57 33.27 -3.88
N GLU A 258 18.22 32.33 -3.00
CA GLU A 258 19.13 31.29 -2.49
C GLU A 258 19.11 30.00 -3.32
N THR A 259 18.16 29.84 -4.25
CA THR A 259 18.12 28.75 -5.23
C THR A 259 19.42 28.76 -6.06
N ARG A 260 20.36 27.89 -5.69
CA ARG A 260 21.74 27.92 -6.18
C ARG A 260 22.06 26.84 -7.20
N THR A 261 21.22 25.82 -7.34
CA THR A 261 21.63 24.55 -7.95
C THR A 261 21.26 24.41 -9.43
N GLY A 262 20.21 25.05 -9.92
CA GLY A 262 19.77 24.90 -11.32
C GLY A 262 19.15 23.52 -11.63
N SER A 263 19.13 22.62 -10.65
CA SER A 263 18.54 21.27 -10.72
C SER A 263 17.03 21.27 -10.49
N GLU A 264 16.42 22.43 -10.22
CA GLU A 264 14.98 22.54 -9.96
C GLU A 264 14.17 22.24 -11.23
N MET A 265 14.69 22.67 -12.37
CA MET A 265 14.16 22.31 -13.68
C MET A 265 14.38 20.82 -13.97
N GLU A 266 15.50 20.23 -13.57
CA GLU A 266 15.76 18.79 -13.70
C GLU A 266 14.82 17.94 -12.84
N GLU A 267 14.48 18.37 -11.61
CA GLU A 267 13.48 17.70 -10.79
C GLU A 267 12.08 17.80 -11.39
N ILE A 268 11.69 18.97 -11.90
CA ILE A 268 10.42 19.13 -12.63
C ILE A 268 10.39 18.22 -13.86
N LEU A 269 11.48 18.15 -14.62
CA LEU A 269 11.62 17.24 -15.77
C LEU A 269 11.57 15.76 -15.36
N LYS A 270 12.14 15.40 -14.21
CA LYS A 270 12.13 14.02 -13.69
C LYS A 270 10.71 13.54 -13.33
N TYR A 271 9.83 14.44 -12.87
CA TYR A 271 8.46 14.10 -12.49
C TYR A 271 7.39 14.64 -13.48
N ASP A 272 7.83 15.09 -14.65
CA ASP A 272 7.05 15.54 -15.81
C ASP A 272 6.18 16.79 -15.57
N SER A 273 5.11 16.68 -14.77
CA SER A 273 4.21 17.80 -14.49
C SER A 273 3.46 17.69 -13.15
N VAL A 274 3.01 18.84 -12.66
CA VAL A 274 2.14 18.93 -11.47
C VAL A 274 0.83 18.16 -11.68
N ASP A 275 0.28 18.14 -12.90
CA ASP A 275 -0.97 17.45 -13.20
C ASP A 275 -0.80 15.92 -13.24
N THR A 276 0.34 15.43 -13.73
CA THR A 276 0.73 14.01 -13.63
C THR A 276 0.76 13.56 -12.18
N LEU A 277 1.42 14.34 -11.30
CA LEU A 277 1.49 14.04 -9.87
C LEU A 277 0.13 14.11 -9.16
N LYS A 278 -0.73 15.10 -9.49
CA LYS A 278 -2.12 15.17 -8.96
C LYS A 278 -2.93 13.94 -9.37
N SER A 279 -2.80 13.51 -10.62
CA SER A 279 -3.51 12.34 -11.12
C SER A 279 -3.04 11.04 -10.45
N LEU A 280 -1.75 10.94 -10.13
CA LEU A 280 -1.21 9.82 -9.36
C LEU A 280 -1.69 9.83 -7.90
N LEU A 281 -1.77 11.02 -7.27
CA LEU A 281 -2.30 11.16 -5.91
C LEU A 281 -3.74 10.67 -5.80
N ILE A 282 -4.63 11.10 -6.72
CA ILE A 282 -6.03 10.66 -6.76
C ILE A 282 -6.12 9.13 -6.91
N ARG A 283 -5.27 8.52 -7.74
CA ARG A 283 -5.25 7.06 -7.89
C ARG A 283 -4.77 6.36 -6.62
N LEU A 284 -3.76 6.91 -5.95
CA LEU A 284 -3.28 6.38 -4.69
C LEU A 284 -4.34 6.42 -3.60
N GLU A 285 -5.10 7.51 -3.50
CA GLU A 285 -6.24 7.63 -2.59
C GLU A 285 -7.29 6.55 -2.86
N ASN A 286 -7.62 6.28 -4.13
CA ASN A 286 -8.54 5.21 -4.51
C ASN A 286 -8.02 3.82 -4.12
N VAL A 287 -6.72 3.55 -4.31
CA VAL A 287 -6.10 2.28 -3.90
C VAL A 287 -6.13 2.12 -2.38
N LYS A 288 -5.85 3.18 -1.62
CA LYS A 288 -5.94 3.17 -0.16
C LYS A 288 -7.39 2.95 0.31
N ALA A 289 -8.37 3.51 -0.40
CA ALA A 289 -9.79 3.32 -0.12
C ALA A 289 -10.26 1.87 -0.34
N LEU A 290 -9.52 1.02 -1.06
CA LEU A 290 -9.84 -0.41 -1.13
C LEU A 290 -9.66 -1.13 0.22
N GLY A 291 -8.96 -0.52 1.19
CA GLY A 291 -8.74 -1.07 2.52
C GLY A 291 -7.78 -2.26 2.60
N LEU A 292 -7.44 -2.88 1.46
CA LEU A 292 -6.60 -4.07 1.36
C LEU A 292 -5.09 -3.77 1.50
N PHE A 293 -4.66 -2.59 1.05
CA PHE A 293 -3.25 -2.20 0.99
C PHE A 293 -2.89 -1.36 2.21
N ASN A 294 -2.53 -2.04 3.30
CA ASN A 294 -2.12 -1.42 4.55
C ASN A 294 -0.91 -2.18 5.12
N ALA A 295 0.02 -1.47 5.77
CA ALA A 295 1.16 -2.10 6.43
C ALA A 295 0.82 -2.77 7.78
N ASN A 296 -0.40 -2.60 8.28
CA ASN A 296 -0.87 -3.30 9.46
C ASN A 296 -1.08 -4.78 9.13
N GLU A 297 -0.15 -5.61 9.58
CA GLU A 297 -0.23 -7.05 9.32
C GLU A 297 -1.45 -7.66 10.04
N PRO A 298 -2.17 -8.58 9.36
CA PRO A 298 -3.24 -9.32 9.97
C PRO A 298 -2.69 -10.16 11.14
N PRO A 299 -3.36 -10.16 12.30
CA PRO A 299 -2.89 -10.87 13.50
C PRO A 299 -3.22 -12.37 13.40
N PHE A 300 -2.74 -13.04 12.35
CA PHE A 300 -2.85 -14.49 12.28
C PHE A 300 -2.01 -15.09 13.41
N THR A 301 -2.63 -15.96 14.20
CA THR A 301 -1.91 -16.70 15.23
C THR A 301 -1.24 -17.92 14.60
N GLY A 302 0.11 -18.01 14.68
CA GLY A 302 0.89 -19.13 14.12
C GLY A 302 2.12 -18.69 13.31
N ARG A 303 2.93 -19.65 12.83
CA ARG A 303 4.07 -19.37 11.93
C ARG A 303 3.55 -18.94 10.56
N ILE A 304 3.44 -17.64 10.34
CA ILE A 304 3.26 -17.09 9.00
C ILE A 304 4.65 -17.04 8.34
N HIS A 305 5.06 -18.11 7.68
CA HIS A 305 6.17 -18.00 6.73
C HIS A 305 5.65 -17.24 5.49
N ARG A 306 6.24 -16.08 5.22
CA ARG A 306 6.05 -15.33 3.97
C ARG A 306 7.27 -15.48 3.09
#